data_AF-A0A3M1PR95-F1
#
_entry.id   AF-A0A3M1PR95-F1
#
_cell.length_a   1.000
_cell.length_b   1.000
_cell.length_c   1.000
_cell.angle_alpha   90.00
_cell.angle_beta   90.00
_cell.angle_gamma   90.00
#
_symmetry.space_group_name_H-M   'P 1'
#
loop_
_entity.id
_entity.type
_entity.pdbx_description
1 polymer ?
#
loop_
_entity_poly.entity_id
_entity_poly.type
_entity_poly.pdbx_seq_one_letter_code
_entity_poly.pdbx_strand_id
1 'polypeptide(L)' 'MREGRARGQCAVFIDGGYFEKLQQNILNGERIDFQKLAVVLAEPETLFRAYYYHCLPFQSDQPS' A
#
# COMPACT_ATOMS: atom_id res chain seq x y z
N MET A 1 -18.91 -1.78 19.65
CA MET A 1 -19.27 -2.44 18.36
C MET A 1 -20.46 -1.69 17.79
N ARG A 2 -20.43 -1.26 16.53
CA ARG A 2 -21.60 -0.63 15.87
C ARG A 2 -22.43 -1.73 15.23
N GLU A 3 -23.45 -2.22 15.92
CA GLU A 3 -24.39 -3.21 15.38
C GLU A 3 -25.28 -2.56 14.31
N GLY A 4 -25.41 -3.21 13.15
CA GLY A 4 -26.37 -2.83 12.10
C GLY A 4 -25.80 -2.29 10.77
N ARG A 5 -24.49 -1.99 10.67
CA ARG A 5 -23.88 -1.57 9.38
C ARG A 5 -23.32 -2.78 8.65
N ALA A 6 -23.83 -3.07 7.44
CA ALA A 6 -23.16 -3.99 6.51
C ALA A 6 -21.72 -3.53 6.27
N ARG A 7 -20.75 -4.45 6.25
CA ARG A 7 -19.33 -4.09 6.02
C ARG A 7 -19.21 -3.30 4.73
N GLY A 8 -18.56 -2.13 4.81
CA GLY A 8 -18.21 -1.37 3.62
C GLY A 8 -17.20 -2.10 2.76
N GLN A 9 -16.99 -1.61 1.55
CA GLN A 9 -15.89 -2.05 0.69
C GLN A 9 -14.72 -1.07 0.83
N CYS A 10 -13.51 -1.60 1.01
CA CYS A 10 -12.28 -0.82 1.13
C CYS A 10 -11.37 -1.07 -0.08
N ALA A 11 -10.82 -0.01 -0.65
CA ALA A 11 -9.74 -0.09 -1.62
C ALA A 11 -8.46 0.46 -0.99
N VAL A 12 -7.36 -0.30 -1.08
CA VAL A 12 -6.06 0.07 -0.52
C VAL A 12 -5.13 0.51 -1.65
N PHE A 13 -4.48 1.67 -1.47
CA PHE A 13 -3.50 2.21 -2.40
C PHE A 13 -2.14 2.24 -1.72
N ILE A 14 -1.17 1.52 -2.28
CA ILE A 14 0.16 1.30 -1.71
C ILE A 14 1.19 1.98 -2.60
N ASP A 15 1.88 2.97 -2.03
CA ASP A 15 3.03 3.63 -2.64
C ASP A 15 4.30 2.82 -2.41
N GLY A 16 4.75 2.12 -3.46
CA GLY A 16 5.97 1.32 -3.44
C GLY A 16 7.24 2.16 -3.25
N GLY A 17 7.26 3.40 -3.75
CA GLY A 17 8.42 4.29 -3.60
C GLY A 17 8.60 4.73 -2.14
N TYR A 18 7.49 4.97 -1.44
CA TYR A 18 7.52 5.21 0.01
C TYR A 18 8.01 3.97 0.77
N PHE A 19 7.49 2.79 0.44
CA PHE A 19 7.91 1.55 1.11
C PHE A 19 9.38 1.19 0.88
N GLU A 20 9.95 1.50 -0.29
CA GLU A 20 11.37 1.34 -0.54
C GLU A 20 12.22 2.17 0.43
N LYS A 21 11.81 3.41 0.72
CA LYS A 21 12.48 4.25 1.73
C LYS A 21 12.32 3.69 3.14
N LEU A 22 11.15 3.17 3.50
CA LEU A 22 10.97 2.51 4.79
C LEU A 22 11.84 1.26 4.91
N GLN A 23 11.95 0.49 3.84
CA GLN A 23 12.72 -0.74 3.84
C GLN A 23 14.22 -0.48 4.01
N GLN A 24 14.72 0.60 3.40
CA GLN A 24 16.11 1.04 3.52
C GLN A 24 16.44 1.60 4.91
N ASN A 25 15.51 2.33 5.54
CA ASN A 25 15.83 3.15 6.72
C ASN A 25 15.26 2.61 8.05
N ILE A 26 14.22 1.77 8.01
CA ILE A 26 13.45 1.38 9.21
C ILE A 26 13.34 -0.15 9.33
N LEU A 27 13.07 -0.84 8.22
CA LEU A 27 12.78 -2.28 8.25
C LEU A 27 14.02 -3.15 8.10
N ASN A 28 15.23 -2.57 8.11
CA ASN A 28 16.51 -3.30 7.96
C ASN A 28 16.53 -4.27 6.76
N GLY A 29 15.86 -3.91 5.66
CA GLY A 29 15.76 -4.76 4.47
C GLY A 29 14.66 -5.83 4.50
N GLU A 30 13.89 -5.98 5.59
CA GLU A 30 12.78 -6.94 5.64
C GLU A 30 11.71 -6.66 4.60
N ARG A 31 11.27 -7.71 3.90
CA ARG A 31 10.25 -7.62 2.85
C ARG A 31 8.86 -7.64 3.47
N ILE A 32 8.00 -6.73 3.03
CA ILE A 32 6.60 -6.69 3.45
C ILE A 32 5.75 -7.57 2.53
N ASP A 33 4.90 -8.38 3.16
CA ASP A 33 3.80 -9.06 2.49
C ASP A 33 2.64 -8.06 2.32
N PHE A 34 2.57 -7.43 1.14
CA PHE A 34 1.57 -6.41 0.84
C PHE A 34 0.14 -6.94 0.81
N GLN A 35 -0.06 -8.25 0.58
CA GLN A 35 -1.38 -8.86 0.65
C GLN A 35 -1.88 -8.87 2.10
N LYS A 36 -1.05 -9.34 3.04
CA LYS A 36 -1.40 -9.33 4.47
C LYS A 36 -1.60 -7.91 4.98
N LEU A 37 -0.71 -6.98 4.60
CA LEU A 37 -0.86 -5.58 4.95
C LEU A 37 -2.19 -5.00 4.45
N ALA A 38 -2.56 -5.23 3.20
CA ALA A 38 -3.81 -4.73 2.64
C ALA A 38 -5.05 -5.32 3.34
N VAL A 39 -5.00 -6.58 3.77
CA VAL A 39 -6.08 -7.20 4.56
C VAL A 39 -6.23 -6.49 5.91
N VAL A 40 -5.11 -6.30 6.63
CA VAL A 40 -5.13 -5.64 7.95
C VAL A 40 -5.59 -4.18 7.85
N LEU A 41 -5.13 -3.44 6.84
CA LEU A 41 -5.51 -2.04 6.62
C LEU A 41 -6.98 -1.87 6.22
N ALA A 42 -7.58 -2.90 5.61
CA ALA A 42 -8.97 -2.85 5.19
C ALA A 42 -9.96 -3.08 6.35
N GLU A 43 -9.51 -3.62 7.48
CA GLU A 43 -10.39 -3.89 8.60
C GLU A 43 -10.94 -2.60 9.24
N PRO A 44 -12.23 -2.58 9.64
CA PRO A 44 -13.20 -3.68 9.67
C PRO A 44 -13.99 -3.92 8.35
N GLU A 45 -13.76 -3.13 7.33
CA GLU A 45 -14.38 -3.26 6.00
C GLU A 45 -13.88 -4.49 5.23
N THR A 46 -14.59 -4.84 4.16
CA THR A 46 -14.17 -5.91 3.24
C THR A 46 -13.19 -5.33 2.23
N LEU A 47 -11.96 -5.88 2.17
CA LEU A 47 -11.00 -5.54 1.12
C LEU A 47 -11.61 -5.89 -0.25
N PHE A 48 -11.83 -4.87 -1.08
CA PHE A 48 -12.37 -5.02 -2.42
C PHE A 48 -11.26 -5.05 -3.48
N ARG A 49 -10.29 -4.13 -3.38
CA ARG A 49 -9.12 -4.05 -4.28
C ARG A 49 -7.90 -3.52 -3.55
N ALA A 50 -6.72 -3.93 -4.00
CA ALA A 50 -5.45 -3.34 -3.60
C ALA A 50 -4.68 -2.91 -4.86
N TYR A 51 -4.16 -1.70 -4.85
CA TYR A 51 -3.36 -1.13 -5.94
C TYR A 51 -1.97 -0.85 -5.41
N TYR A 52 -0.98 -1.55 -5.97
CA TYR A 52 0.42 -1.26 -5.74
C TYR A 52 0.94 -0.45 -6.91
N TYR A 53 1.45 0.75 -6.63
CA TYR A 53 2.12 1.57 -7.64
C TYR A 53 3.53 1.88 -7.18
N HIS A 54 4.49 1.62 -8.04
CA HIS A 54 5.89 1.99 -7.85
C HIS A 54 6.27 2.77 -9.09
N CYS A 55 6.26 4.10 -8.96
CA CYS A 55 6.56 4.97 -10.08
C CYS A 55 7.97 4.70 -10.57
N LEU A 56 8.16 4.74 -11.89
CA LEU A 56 9.51 4.76 -12.44
C LEU A 56 10.30 5.92 -11.82
N PRO A 57 11.63 5.79 -11.71
CA PRO A 57 12.47 6.88 -11.28
C PRO A 57 12.12 8.15 -12.05
N PHE A 58 12.07 9.28 -11.34
CA PHE A 58 11.85 10.57 -11.98
C PHE A 58 12.87 10.76 -13.11
N GLN A 59 12.38 10.84 -14.34
CA GLN A 59 13.19 11.17 -15.51
C GLN A 59 13.05 12.66 -15.75
N SER A 60 14.14 13.41 -15.57
CA SER A 60 14.18 14.83 -15.95
C SER A 60 13.99 14.99 -17.45
N ASP A 61 13.43 16.12 -17.87
CA ASP A 61 13.41 16.54 -19.27
C ASP A 61 14.85 16.79 -19.75
N GLN A 62 15.52 15.77 -20.30
CA GLN A 62 16.77 15.96 -21.05
C GLN A 62 16.65 15.29 -22.43
N PRO A 63 16.43 16.08 -23.49
CA PRO A 63 17.09 15.79 -24.75
C PRO A 63 18.52 16.34 -24.68
N SER A 64 19.52 15.48 -24.89
CA SER A 64 20.86 15.88 -25.34
C SER A 64 20.95 15.76 -26.85
#